data_AF-A0A8C8M6U7-F1
#
_entry.id   AF-A0A8C8M6U7-F1
#
_cell.length_a   1.000
_cell.length_b   1.000
_cell.length_c   1.000
_cell.angle_alpha   90.00
_cell.angle_beta   90.00
_cell.angle_gamma   90.00
#
_symmetry.space_group_name_H-M   'P 1'
#
loop_
_entity.id
_entity.type
_entity.pdbx_description
1 polymer ?
#
loop_
_entity_poly.entity_id
_entity_poly.type
_entity_poly.pdbx_seq_one_letter_code
_entity_poly.pdbx_strand_id
1 'polypeptide(L)'
;MSLRVLLAVGVAVLYLSPVTLTRAGDRTEGTSCPSYVATVYEHQVILNPEPHVPLSRAAALEHMMRNLKVYEEQAARAAEHLGAQIIVFPEDGIHGFNFSRLSISGYLETIPDPLTEDWNPCTQPDRHNQTEVLQSLSCMARRHHLYLVANMPDLQPFIQK
;
A
#
# COMPACT_ATOMS: atom_id res chain seq x y z
N MET A 1 27.28 -57.78 30.75
CA MET A 1 28.24 -56.72 31.16
C MET A 1 27.99 -55.53 30.23
N SER A 2 27.53 -54.36 30.63
CA SER A 2 27.32 -53.78 31.96
C SER A 2 26.07 -52.91 31.96
N LEU A 3 25.35 -53.08 33.06
CA LEU A 3 24.28 -52.27 33.61
C LEU A 3 24.66 -50.78 33.68
N ARG A 4 23.78 -49.86 33.26
CA ARG A 4 23.34 -48.69 34.07
C ARG A 4 21.95 -48.24 33.64
N VAL A 5 21.00 -48.58 34.51
CA VAL A 5 19.67 -48.01 34.65
C VAL A 5 19.80 -46.54 35.07
N LEU A 6 19.01 -45.66 34.47
CA LEU A 6 18.47 -44.47 35.12
C LEU A 6 17.10 -44.18 34.48
N LEU A 7 16.07 -44.77 35.09
CA LEU A 7 14.69 -44.31 34.94
C LEU A 7 14.60 -42.90 35.52
N ALA A 8 14.28 -41.91 34.69
CA ALA A 8 13.76 -40.63 35.14
C ALA A 8 12.26 -40.60 34.82
N VAL A 9 11.45 -40.99 35.81
CA VAL A 9 9.99 -40.80 35.77
C VAL A 9 9.72 -39.34 36.12
N GLY A 10 9.62 -38.49 35.11
CA GLY A 10 9.16 -37.12 35.26
C GLY A 10 7.64 -37.08 35.24
N VAL A 11 7.01 -37.04 36.41
CA VAL A 11 5.57 -36.76 36.54
C VAL A 11 5.35 -35.27 36.26
N ALA A 12 5.00 -34.94 35.01
CA ALA A 12 4.46 -33.62 34.71
C ALA A 12 3.00 -33.60 35.18
N VAL A 13 2.77 -32.98 36.34
CA VAL A 13 1.42 -32.68 36.82
C VAL A 13 0.80 -31.67 35.85
N LEU A 14 -0.11 -32.14 35.00
CA LEU A 14 -0.97 -31.30 34.19
C LEU A 14 -1.94 -30.57 35.12
N TYR A 15 -1.64 -29.32 35.47
CA TYR A 15 -2.62 -28.42 36.07
C TYR A 15 -3.62 -28.01 34.98
N LEU A 16 -4.70 -28.78 34.86
CA LEU A 16 -5.91 -28.36 34.14
C LEU A 16 -6.63 -27.31 35.01
N SER A 17 -6.34 -26.04 34.78
CA SER A 17 -7.18 -24.95 35.29
C SER A 17 -8.55 -25.02 34.60
N PRO A 18 -9.68 -25.01 35.32
CA PRO A 18 -10.99 -24.93 34.71
C PRO A 18 -11.23 -23.48 34.29
N VAL A 19 -10.86 -23.12 33.06
CA VAL A 19 -11.31 -21.84 32.50
C VAL A 19 -12.62 -22.10 31.77
N THR A 20 -13.66 -21.53 32.33
CA THR A 20 -15.05 -21.57 31.88
C THR A 20 -15.18 -21.16 30.41
N LEU A 21 -15.73 -22.06 29.60
CA LEU A 21 -16.21 -21.75 28.25
C LEU A 21 -17.53 -20.95 28.36
N THR A 22 -17.45 -19.63 28.29
CA THR A 22 -18.62 -18.77 28.09
C THR A 22 -18.70 -18.29 26.64
N ARG A 23 -19.63 -18.92 25.94
CA ARG A 23 -20.50 -18.46 24.84
C ARG A 23 -19.97 -17.49 23.78
N ALA A 24 -20.17 -17.93 22.55
CA ALA A 24 -20.19 -17.20 21.30
C ALA A 24 -20.89 -15.83 21.36
N GLY A 25 -20.35 -14.91 20.54
CA GLY A 25 -21.03 -13.73 20.07
C GLY A 25 -20.71 -12.48 20.87
N ASP A 26 -19.45 -12.04 20.81
CA ASP A 26 -19.19 -10.62 20.97
C ASP A 26 -18.82 -10.07 19.59
N ARG A 27 -19.82 -9.53 18.90
CA ARG A 27 -19.54 -8.45 17.95
C ARG A 27 -19.06 -7.32 18.84
N THR A 28 -17.75 -7.24 19.05
CA THR A 28 -17.16 -6.00 19.52
C THR A 28 -17.51 -4.96 18.47
N GLU A 29 -18.59 -4.21 18.70
CA GLU A 29 -18.71 -2.85 18.21
C GLU A 29 -17.38 -2.22 18.59
N GLY A 30 -16.52 -2.04 17.57
CA GLY A 30 -15.19 -1.52 17.74
C GLY A 30 -15.31 -0.23 18.51
N THR A 31 -14.77 -0.22 19.73
CA THR A 31 -14.61 1.02 20.47
C THR A 31 -13.86 1.96 19.54
N SER A 32 -14.52 3.05 19.15
CA SER A 32 -13.90 4.14 18.39
C SER A 32 -12.61 4.52 19.10
N CYS A 33 -11.48 4.20 18.47
CA CYS A 33 -10.18 4.64 18.96
C CYS A 33 -10.10 6.14 18.65
N PRO A 34 -10.07 7.03 19.65
CA PRO A 34 -10.14 8.48 19.41
C PRO A 34 -8.87 9.04 18.76
N SER A 35 -7.82 8.23 18.62
CA SER A 35 -6.54 8.60 18.02
C SER A 35 -6.10 7.57 16.97
N TYR A 36 -5.25 8.04 16.05
CA TYR A 36 -4.58 7.23 15.05
C TYR A 36 -3.09 7.61 14.99
N VAL A 37 -2.29 6.70 14.44
CA VAL A 37 -0.86 6.87 14.15
C VAL A 37 -0.72 7.20 12.68
N ALA A 38 -0.11 8.35 12.40
CA ALA A 38 0.21 8.82 11.06
C ALA A 38 1.71 8.65 10.79
N THR A 39 2.05 8.42 9.53
CA THR A 39 3.44 8.44 9.05
C THR A 39 3.55 9.32 7.83
N VAL A 40 4.70 9.95 7.68
CA VAL A 40 5.09 10.71 6.49
C VAL A 40 6.43 10.18 6.02
N TYR A 41 6.63 10.09 4.72
CA TYR A 41 7.88 9.62 4.14
C TYR A 41 8.52 10.71 3.29
N GLU A 42 9.78 11.04 3.61
CA GLU A 42 10.61 11.88 2.74
C GLU A 42 11.28 10.99 1.69
N HIS A 43 10.84 11.12 0.43
CA HIS A 43 11.30 10.26 -0.65
C HIS A 43 12.51 10.85 -1.38
N GLN A 44 13.56 10.05 -1.54
CA GLN A 44 14.63 10.34 -2.48
C GLN A 44 14.18 9.89 -3.87
N VAL A 45 13.55 10.82 -4.61
CA VAL A 45 12.94 10.52 -5.91
C VAL A 45 13.98 10.00 -6.91
N ILE A 46 13.68 8.86 -7.53
CA ILE A 46 14.41 8.40 -8.71
C ILE A 46 13.91 9.25 -9.89
N LEU A 47 14.74 10.18 -10.34
CA LEU A 47 14.39 11.15 -11.38
C LEU A 47 14.69 10.63 -12.80
N ASN A 48 13.90 11.08 -13.75
CA ASN A 48 14.25 11.03 -15.16
C ASN A 48 15.33 12.09 -15.43
N PRO A 49 16.52 11.73 -15.94
CA PRO A 49 17.58 12.71 -16.20
C PRO A 49 17.21 13.71 -17.31
N GLU A 50 16.26 13.37 -18.18
CA GLU A 50 15.84 14.19 -19.32
C GLU A 50 14.32 14.45 -19.30
N PRO A 51 13.78 15.21 -18.32
CA PRO A 51 12.34 15.38 -18.12
C PRO A 51 11.64 16.16 -19.24
N HIS A 52 12.40 16.84 -20.10
CA HIS A 52 11.89 17.55 -21.27
C HIS A 52 11.76 16.66 -22.51
N VAL A 53 12.37 15.47 -22.52
CA VAL A 53 12.26 14.51 -23.62
C VAL A 53 11.05 13.61 -23.38
N PRO A 54 10.05 13.59 -24.29
CA PRO A 54 8.91 12.71 -24.14
C PRO A 54 9.31 11.24 -24.13
N LEU A 55 8.80 10.50 -23.16
CA LEU A 55 8.90 9.05 -23.11
C LEU A 55 7.65 8.40 -23.68
N SER A 56 7.79 7.16 -24.17
CA SER A 56 6.62 6.30 -24.39
C SER A 56 5.92 5.99 -23.06
N ARG A 57 4.62 5.67 -23.11
CA ARG A 57 3.86 5.26 -21.92
C ARG A 57 4.54 4.10 -21.18
N ALA A 58 5.03 3.09 -21.89
CA ALA A 58 5.72 1.95 -21.29
C ALA A 58 7.00 2.36 -20.54
N ALA A 59 7.82 3.25 -21.11
CA ALA A 59 9.05 3.72 -20.46
C ALA A 59 8.74 4.64 -19.26
N ALA A 60 7.74 5.51 -19.37
CA ALA A 60 7.27 6.34 -18.25
C ALA A 60 6.71 5.48 -17.10
N LEU A 61 5.96 4.42 -17.44
CA LEU A 61 5.44 3.46 -16.47
C LEU A 61 6.57 2.72 -15.74
N GLU A 62 7.57 2.21 -16.48
CA GLU A 62 8.74 1.57 -15.87
C GLU A 62 9.47 2.51 -14.90
N HIS A 63 9.61 3.78 -15.27
CA HIS A 63 10.16 4.81 -14.38
C HIS A 63 9.33 4.97 -13.09
N MET A 64 8.01 5.17 -13.21
CA MET A 64 7.13 5.33 -12.04
C MET A 64 7.11 4.09 -11.13
N MET A 65 7.13 2.89 -11.71
CA MET A 65 7.15 1.63 -10.97
C MET A 65 8.40 1.48 -10.09
N ARG A 66 9.55 2.05 -10.49
CA ARG A 66 10.74 2.07 -9.63
C ARG A 66 10.55 2.90 -8.37
N ASN A 67 9.91 4.07 -8.48
CA ASN A 67 9.56 4.89 -7.31
C ASN A 67 8.48 4.20 -6.44
N LEU A 68 7.44 3.61 -7.06
CA LEU A 68 6.40 2.91 -6.32
C LEU A 68 6.90 1.66 -5.59
N LYS A 69 7.95 0.99 -6.09
CA LYS A 69 8.60 -0.10 -5.37
C LYS A 69 9.18 0.40 -4.03
N VAL A 70 9.78 1.58 -4.00
CA VAL A 70 10.26 2.19 -2.75
C VAL A 70 9.07 2.54 -1.84
N TYR A 71 7.98 3.08 -2.38
CA TYR A 71 6.77 3.38 -1.61
C TYR A 71 6.20 2.13 -0.94
N GLU A 72 6.13 1.00 -1.65
CA GLU A 72 5.65 -0.27 -1.11
C GLU A 72 6.48 -0.69 0.12
N GLU A 73 7.81 -0.60 0.02
CA GLU A 73 8.70 -0.93 1.14
C GLU A 73 8.45 -0.02 2.36
N GLN A 74 8.13 1.26 2.14
CA GLN A 74 7.81 2.19 3.23
C GLN A 74 6.41 1.98 3.79
N ALA A 75 5.43 1.65 2.95
CA ALA A 75 4.08 1.30 3.38
C ALA A 75 4.10 0.04 4.26
N ALA A 76 4.86 -0.99 3.86
CA ALA A 76 5.07 -2.19 4.67
C ALA A 76 5.67 -1.84 6.04
N ARG A 77 6.74 -1.03 6.08
CA ARG A 77 7.37 -0.61 7.34
C ARG A 77 6.41 0.20 8.23
N ALA A 78 5.65 1.11 7.64
CA ALA A 78 4.68 1.92 8.37
C ALA A 78 3.57 1.07 8.99
N ALA A 79 3.03 0.11 8.24
CA ALA A 79 2.01 -0.81 8.76
C ALA A 79 2.57 -1.75 9.83
N GLU A 80 3.64 -2.47 9.50
CA GLU A 80 4.10 -3.64 10.26
C GLU A 80 4.96 -3.28 11.47
N HIS A 81 5.74 -2.20 11.38
CA HIS A 81 6.68 -1.82 12.44
C HIS A 81 6.23 -0.62 13.25
N LEU A 82 5.51 0.32 12.64
CA LEU A 82 5.05 1.54 13.31
C LEU A 82 3.57 1.48 13.72
N GLY A 83 2.82 0.48 13.23
CA GLY A 83 1.39 0.38 13.48
C GLY A 83 0.63 1.61 12.99
N ALA A 84 1.07 2.19 11.86
CA ALA A 84 0.41 3.35 11.26
C ALA A 84 -0.97 2.96 10.71
N GLN A 85 -1.91 3.90 10.70
CA GLN A 85 -3.17 3.77 9.97
C GLN A 85 -3.13 4.53 8.64
N ILE A 86 -2.26 5.53 8.53
CA ILE A 86 -2.09 6.34 7.32
C ILE A 86 -0.61 6.63 7.05
N ILE A 87 -0.24 6.58 5.77
CA ILE A 87 1.05 7.06 5.27
C ILE A 87 0.83 8.12 4.20
N VAL A 88 1.60 9.22 4.29
CA VAL A 88 1.61 10.30 3.30
C VAL A 88 2.94 10.31 2.56
N PHE A 89 2.85 10.26 1.24
CA PHE A 89 3.96 10.39 0.31
C PHE A 89 4.04 11.80 -0.27
N PRO A 90 5.24 12.26 -0.70
CA PRO A 90 5.44 13.62 -1.15
C PRO A 90 4.82 13.90 -2.52
N GLU A 91 4.65 15.19 -2.82
CA GLU A 91 4.38 15.69 -4.17
C GLU A 91 5.48 15.23 -5.14
N ASP A 92 5.09 14.98 -6.39
CA ASP A 92 5.97 14.55 -7.48
C ASP A 92 6.83 13.30 -7.22
N GLY A 93 6.64 12.56 -6.12
CA GLY A 93 7.54 11.47 -5.76
C GLY A 93 7.40 10.20 -6.63
N ILE A 94 6.36 10.11 -7.45
CA ILE A 94 6.16 8.98 -8.39
C ILE A 94 6.89 9.24 -9.73
N HIS A 95 6.77 10.45 -10.26
CA HIS A 95 7.22 10.79 -11.63
C HIS A 95 8.35 11.82 -11.69
N GLY A 96 8.64 12.54 -10.61
CA GLY A 96 9.57 13.67 -10.58
C GLY A 96 8.96 14.96 -11.12
N PHE A 97 9.79 15.95 -11.42
CA PHE A 97 9.38 17.30 -11.77
C PHE A 97 10.08 17.78 -13.07
N ASN A 98 9.84 19.05 -13.46
CA ASN A 98 10.40 19.72 -14.65
C ASN A 98 9.90 19.19 -16.01
N PHE A 99 8.65 18.77 -16.11
CA PHE A 99 8.06 18.38 -17.39
C PHE A 99 7.48 19.56 -18.18
N SER A 100 7.38 19.38 -19.49
CA SER A 100 6.48 20.16 -20.36
C SER A 100 5.15 19.43 -20.52
N ARG A 101 4.11 20.10 -21.07
CA ARG A 101 2.83 19.43 -21.39
C ARG A 101 3.00 18.22 -22.32
N LEU A 102 3.99 18.25 -23.21
CA LEU A 102 4.27 17.14 -24.13
C LEU A 102 5.04 16.02 -23.43
N SER A 103 6.06 16.36 -22.65
CA SER A 103 6.93 15.36 -22.04
C SER A 103 6.30 14.64 -20.84
N ILE A 104 5.32 15.26 -20.15
CA ILE A 104 4.57 14.59 -19.08
C ILE A 104 3.55 13.57 -19.60
N SER A 105 3.17 13.63 -20.89
CA SER A 105 2.03 12.87 -21.43
C SER A 105 2.08 11.36 -21.18
N GLY A 106 3.26 10.74 -21.22
CA GLY A 106 3.43 9.31 -20.93
C GLY A 106 3.22 8.92 -19.45
N TYR A 107 3.23 9.89 -18.54
CA TYR A 107 3.10 9.68 -17.09
C TYR A 107 1.66 9.80 -16.58
N LEU A 108 0.74 10.33 -17.40
CA LEU A 108 -0.62 10.62 -16.98
C LEU A 108 -1.49 9.35 -17.01
N GLU A 109 -2.40 9.25 -16.05
CA GLU A 109 -3.54 8.32 -16.08
C GLU A 109 -4.82 9.14 -15.90
N THR A 110 -5.96 8.65 -16.36
CA THR A 110 -7.26 9.28 -16.04
C THR A 110 -7.73 8.77 -14.69
N ILE A 111 -7.94 9.69 -13.76
CA ILE A 111 -8.45 9.38 -12.42
C ILE A 111 -9.97 9.65 -12.40
N PRO A 112 -10.83 8.63 -12.19
CA PRO A 112 -12.27 8.84 -12.14
C PRO A 112 -12.69 9.56 -10.86
N ASP A 113 -13.83 10.26 -10.90
CA ASP A 113 -14.39 10.94 -9.74
C ASP A 113 -14.96 9.90 -8.76
N PRO A 114 -14.40 9.78 -7.53
CA PRO A 114 -14.86 8.80 -6.54
C PRO A 114 -16.29 9.05 -6.04
N LEU A 115 -16.89 10.22 -6.30
CA LEU A 115 -18.30 10.49 -5.99
C LEU A 115 -19.26 9.91 -7.03
N THR A 116 -18.76 9.62 -8.23
CA THR A 116 -19.56 9.09 -9.34
C THR A 116 -19.38 7.60 -9.54
N GLU A 117 -18.29 7.03 -9.03
CA GLU A 117 -17.93 5.64 -9.27
C GLU A 117 -17.34 4.96 -8.02
N ASP A 118 -17.97 3.86 -7.57
CA ASP A 118 -17.38 2.95 -6.59
C ASP A 118 -16.48 1.94 -7.30
N TRP A 119 -15.17 2.18 -7.25
CA TRP A 119 -14.16 1.35 -7.91
C TRP A 119 -12.94 1.12 -7.01
N ASN A 120 -12.53 -0.15 -6.92
CA ASN A 120 -11.26 -0.53 -6.31
C ASN A 120 -10.30 -1.05 -7.40
N PRO A 121 -9.30 -0.25 -7.81
CA PRO A 121 -8.35 -0.63 -8.85
C PRO A 121 -7.63 -1.96 -8.59
N CYS A 122 -7.37 -2.31 -7.34
CA CYS A 122 -6.69 -3.57 -7.01
C CYS A 122 -7.55 -4.82 -7.28
N THR A 123 -8.86 -4.75 -7.00
CA THR A 123 -9.76 -5.91 -7.17
C THR A 123 -10.49 -5.93 -8.49
N GLN A 124 -10.54 -4.79 -9.20
CA GLN A 124 -11.23 -4.63 -10.48
C GLN A 124 -10.29 -3.97 -11.51
N PRO A 125 -9.14 -4.58 -11.82
CA PRO A 125 -8.11 -3.95 -12.65
C PRO A 125 -8.58 -3.72 -14.10
N ASP A 126 -9.47 -4.56 -14.62
CA ASP A 126 -9.91 -4.51 -16.01
C ASP A 126 -11.05 -3.48 -16.27
N ARG A 127 -11.46 -2.73 -15.24
CA ARG A 127 -12.57 -1.78 -15.35
C ARG A 127 -12.19 -0.53 -16.14
N HIS A 128 -10.94 -0.09 -15.97
CA HIS A 128 -10.34 1.03 -16.69
C HIS A 128 -9.03 0.58 -17.30
N ASN A 129 -8.69 1.13 -18.46
CA ASN A 129 -7.43 0.83 -19.13
C ASN A 129 -6.37 1.85 -18.73
N GLN A 130 -5.10 1.43 -18.77
CA GLN A 130 -3.95 2.31 -18.55
C GLN A 130 -3.93 2.97 -17.15
N THR A 131 -4.35 2.22 -16.12
CA THR A 131 -4.41 2.67 -14.73
C THR A 131 -3.43 1.92 -13.82
N GLU A 132 -2.27 1.53 -14.34
CA GLU A 132 -1.31 0.67 -13.65
C GLU A 132 -0.75 1.33 -12.36
N VAL A 133 -0.57 2.65 -12.35
CA VAL A 133 -0.14 3.41 -11.15
C VAL A 133 -1.26 3.41 -10.11
N LEU A 134 -2.49 3.75 -10.49
CA LEU A 134 -3.66 3.67 -9.59
C LEU A 134 -3.85 2.25 -9.02
N GLN A 135 -3.70 1.22 -9.86
CA GLN A 135 -3.77 -0.18 -9.43
C GLN A 135 -2.68 -0.50 -8.41
N SER A 136 -1.44 -0.10 -8.66
CA SER A 136 -0.33 -0.34 -7.73
C SER A 136 -0.58 0.34 -6.38
N LEU A 137 -0.99 1.61 -6.37
CA LEU A 137 -1.30 2.35 -5.15
C LEU A 137 -2.47 1.71 -4.37
N SER A 138 -3.54 1.33 -5.07
CA SER A 138 -4.69 0.66 -4.48
C SER A 138 -4.31 -0.69 -3.85
N CYS A 139 -3.48 -1.48 -4.54
CA CYS A 139 -3.02 -2.76 -4.02
C CYS A 139 -2.07 -2.61 -2.84
N MET A 140 -1.18 -1.60 -2.84
CA MET A 140 -0.30 -1.29 -1.72
C MET A 140 -1.12 -0.98 -0.45
N ALA A 141 -2.08 -0.06 -0.55
CA ALA A 141 -2.98 0.29 0.54
C ALA A 141 -3.75 -0.93 1.08
N ARG A 142 -4.31 -1.73 0.16
CA ARG A 142 -5.07 -2.94 0.50
C ARG A 142 -4.21 -4.02 1.16
N ARG A 143 -3.01 -4.29 0.64
CA ARG A 143 -2.09 -5.32 1.14
C ARG A 143 -1.63 -5.03 2.56
N HIS A 144 -1.38 -3.76 2.86
CA HIS A 144 -0.86 -3.33 4.17
C HIS A 144 -1.93 -2.80 5.11
N HIS A 145 -3.22 -2.87 4.74
CA HIS A 145 -4.34 -2.37 5.54
C HIS A 145 -4.13 -0.92 6.00
N LEU A 146 -3.63 -0.07 5.09
CA LEU A 146 -3.26 1.32 5.33
C LEU A 146 -4.10 2.27 4.46
N TYR A 147 -4.40 3.44 5.00
CA TYR A 147 -4.71 4.60 4.16
C TYR A 147 -3.43 5.15 3.55
N LEU A 148 -3.46 5.45 2.26
CA LEU A 148 -2.30 5.94 1.52
C LEU A 148 -2.68 7.25 0.84
N VAL A 149 -1.84 8.27 1.03
CA VAL A 149 -1.94 9.55 0.32
C VAL A 149 -0.73 9.68 -0.59
N ALA A 150 -0.97 9.83 -1.88
CA ALA A 150 0.08 10.04 -2.88
C ALA A 150 -0.38 11.07 -3.91
N ASN A 151 0.59 11.77 -4.49
CA ASN A 151 0.39 12.70 -5.59
C ASN A 151 0.71 12.00 -6.92
N MET A 152 -0.20 12.07 -7.89
CA MET A 152 0.02 11.57 -9.25
C MET A 152 -0.65 12.47 -10.28
N PRO A 153 -0.16 12.51 -11.53
CA PRO A 153 -0.60 13.47 -12.51
C PRO A 153 -1.77 12.89 -13.32
N ASP A 154 -2.84 13.66 -13.43
CA ASP A 154 -4.10 13.25 -14.04
C ASP A 154 -4.25 13.76 -15.48
N LEU A 155 -4.88 12.98 -16.34
CA LEU A 155 -5.38 13.39 -17.65
C LEU A 155 -6.90 13.36 -17.69
N GLN A 156 -7.51 14.54 -17.74
CA GLN A 156 -8.93 14.70 -18.04
C GLN A 156 -9.11 15.04 -19.52
N PRO A 157 -9.57 14.08 -20.37
CA PRO A 157 -9.85 14.38 -21.76
C PRO A 157 -11.03 15.35 -21.87
N PHE A 158 -10.85 16.42 -22.63
CA PHE A 158 -11.95 17.33 -22.93
C PHE A 158 -12.81 16.75 -24.06
N ILE A 159 -14.09 16.49 -23.79
CA ILE A 159 -15.09 16.18 -24.81
C ILE A 159 -15.94 17.44 -25.03
N GLN A 160 -15.89 18.03 -26.24
CA GLN A 160 -16.85 19.07 -26.62
C GLN A 160 -18.26 18.44 -26.65
N LYS A 161 -19.13 18.92 -25.77
CA LYS A 161 -20.57 18.64 -25.82
C LYS A 161 -21.24 19.52 -26.86
#